data_AF-K2AJV8-F1
#
_entry.id   AF-K2AJV8-F1
#
_cell.length_a   1.000
_cell.length_b   1.000
_cell.length_c   1.000
_cell.angle_alpha   90.00
_cell.angle_beta   90.00
_cell.angle_gamma   90.00
#
_symmetry.space_group_name_H-M   'P 1'
#
loop_
_entity.id
_entity.type
_entity.pdbx_description
1 polymer ?
#
loop_
_entity_poly.entity_id
_entity_poly.type
_entity_poly.pdbx_seq_one_letter_code
_entity_poly.pdbx_strand_id
1 'polypeptide(L)'
;MQKDSVILHAEMDAFEKAGRLKASVYKDCTLYTTLSPCAMCSGAIVLYGISRVVIGENKTFMGEEDWLRSKGVSITVLQDQNCIAMMTDFIKNQPTLWKEDIGEQD
;
A
#
# COMPACT_ATOMS: atom_id res chain seq x y z
N MET A 1 -1.46 3.93 -13.05
CA MET A 1 -2.29 5.15 -13.15
C MET A 1 -3.53 4.93 -12.33
N GLN A 2 -3.87 5.90 -11.47
CA GLN A 2 -5.02 5.86 -10.56
C GLN A 2 -6.37 5.96 -11.28
N LYS A 3 -6.38 6.41 -12.55
CA LYS A 3 -7.59 6.50 -13.39
C LYS A 3 -8.72 7.31 -12.73
N ASP A 4 -8.36 8.41 -12.06
CA ASP A 4 -9.27 9.28 -11.30
C ASP A 4 -10.17 8.52 -10.32
N SER A 5 -9.70 7.36 -9.83
CA SER A 5 -10.47 6.51 -8.93
C SER A 5 -10.08 6.78 -7.48
N VAL A 6 -11.10 7.01 -6.67
CA VAL A 6 -10.99 7.27 -5.23
C VAL A 6 -10.55 6.05 -4.41
N ILE A 7 -10.49 4.85 -5.02
CA ILE A 7 -10.07 3.62 -4.35
C ILE A 7 -8.93 2.88 -5.06
N LEU A 8 -8.47 3.33 -6.23
CA LEU A 8 -7.46 2.62 -7.03
C LEU A 8 -6.03 3.01 -6.64
N HIS A 9 -5.73 2.89 -5.34
CA HIS A 9 -4.35 2.87 -4.84
C HIS A 9 -3.58 1.69 -5.46
N ALA A 10 -2.26 1.76 -5.43
CA ALA A 10 -1.40 0.77 -6.09
C ALA A 10 -1.67 -0.67 -5.61
N GLU A 11 -1.92 -0.87 -4.31
CA GLU A 11 -2.25 -2.17 -3.73
C GLU A 11 -3.62 -2.66 -4.22
N MET A 12 -4.59 -1.76 -4.34
CA MET A 12 -5.92 -2.08 -4.84
C MET A 12 -5.89 -2.42 -6.34
N ASP A 13 -5.11 -1.68 -7.14
CA ASP A 13 -4.86 -2.01 -8.56
C ASP A 13 -4.16 -3.37 -8.70
N ALA A 14 -3.26 -3.73 -7.78
CA ALA A 14 -2.63 -5.04 -7.77
C ALA A 14 -3.64 -6.17 -7.50
N PHE A 15 -4.56 -5.99 -6.53
CA PHE A 15 -5.65 -6.95 -6.31
C PHE A 15 -6.57 -7.07 -7.53
N GLU A 16 -6.96 -5.96 -8.13
CA GLU A 16 -7.85 -5.98 -9.31
C GLU A 16 -7.20 -6.65 -10.52
N LYS A 17 -5.91 -6.42 -10.74
CA LYS A 17 -5.15 -7.07 -11.81
C LYS A 17 -4.91 -8.55 -11.57
N ALA A 18 -4.79 -8.99 -10.32
CA ALA A 18 -4.75 -10.43 -10.00
C ALA A 18 -6.09 -11.12 -10.36
N GLY A 19 -7.19 -10.37 -10.39
CA GLY A 19 -8.51 -10.86 -10.73
C GLY A 19 -9.08 -11.80 -9.67
N ARG A 20 -10.14 -12.54 -10.01
CA ARG A 20 -10.82 -13.43 -9.05
C ARG A 20 -10.06 -14.75 -8.88
N LEU A 21 -9.48 -14.95 -7.71
CA LEU A 21 -8.81 -16.20 -7.34
C LEU A 21 -9.44 -16.82 -6.08
N LYS A 22 -9.10 -18.08 -5.80
CA LYS A 22 -9.50 -18.73 -4.55
C LYS A 22 -8.78 -18.04 -3.38
N ALA A 23 -9.46 -17.91 -2.24
CA ALA A 23 -8.89 -17.30 -1.04
C ALA A 23 -7.56 -17.94 -0.59
N SER A 24 -7.40 -19.25 -0.81
CA SER A 24 -6.14 -19.95 -0.51
C SER A 24 -4.94 -19.41 -1.29
N VAL A 25 -5.15 -18.90 -2.50
CA VAL A 25 -4.06 -18.35 -3.32
C VAL A 25 -3.48 -17.11 -2.66
N TYR A 26 -4.32 -16.16 -2.24
CA TYR A 26 -3.86 -14.93 -1.58
C TYR A 26 -3.18 -15.20 -0.24
N LYS A 27 -3.63 -16.20 0.51
CA LYS A 27 -3.00 -16.59 1.78
C LYS A 27 -1.53 -17.00 1.63
N ASP A 28 -1.18 -17.55 0.47
CA ASP A 28 0.18 -17.96 0.14
C ASP A 28 0.97 -16.86 -0.61
N CYS A 29 0.37 -15.69 -0.84
CA CYS A 29 1.03 -14.58 -1.54
C CYS A 29 1.80 -13.65 -0.61
N THR A 30 2.85 -13.03 -1.18
CA THR A 30 3.48 -11.82 -0.64
C THR A 30 3.07 -10.63 -1.49
N LEU A 31 2.53 -9.58 -0.87
CA LEU A 31 2.27 -8.31 -1.53
C LEU A 31 3.50 -7.41 -1.43
N TYR A 32 3.90 -6.80 -2.55
CA TYR A 32 4.96 -5.80 -2.58
C TYR A 32 4.33 -4.44 -2.85
N THR A 33 4.63 -3.45 -2.03
CA THR A 33 4.20 -2.07 -2.21
C THR A 33 5.38 -1.12 -2.02
N THR A 34 5.45 -0.04 -2.80
CA THR A 34 6.55 0.92 -2.72
C THR A 34 6.47 1.78 -1.47
N LEU A 35 5.27 2.01 -0.95
CA LEU A 35 4.99 2.86 0.21
C LEU A 35 4.17 2.08 1.25
N SER A 36 4.29 2.42 2.53
CA SER A 36 3.46 1.81 3.57
C SER A 36 1.96 1.91 3.24
N PRO A 37 1.20 0.80 3.33
CA PRO A 37 -0.20 0.79 2.91
C PRO A 37 -1.09 1.58 3.88
N CYS A 38 -2.00 2.40 3.34
CA CYS A 38 -3.00 3.13 4.11
C CYS A 38 -4.04 2.19 4.75
N ALA A 39 -5.02 2.73 5.49
CA ALA A 39 -6.05 1.94 6.14
C ALA A 39 -6.92 1.12 5.17
N MET A 40 -7.26 1.69 4.00
CA MET A 40 -8.03 0.99 2.96
C MET A 40 -7.26 -0.23 2.43
N CYS A 41 -6.02 -0.02 1.98
CA CYS A 41 -5.17 -1.08 1.42
C CYS A 41 -4.87 -2.16 2.48
N SER A 42 -4.62 -1.74 3.72
CA SER A 42 -4.42 -2.65 4.85
C SER A 42 -5.66 -3.50 5.14
N GLY A 43 -6.85 -2.92 5.04
CA GLY A 43 -8.12 -3.65 5.15
C GLY A 43 -8.25 -4.74 4.08
N ALA A 44 -7.88 -4.45 2.83
CA ALA A 44 -7.89 -5.44 1.75
C ALA A 44 -6.87 -6.58 1.98
N ILE A 45 -5.66 -6.24 2.43
CA ILE A 45 -4.61 -7.21 2.81
C ILE A 45 -5.15 -8.19 3.85
N VAL A 46 -5.79 -7.69 4.91
CA VAL A 46 -6.37 -8.52 5.97
C VAL A 46 -7.56 -9.34 5.47
N LEU A 47 -8.46 -8.73 4.69
CA LEU A 47 -9.66 -9.39 4.16
C LEU A 47 -9.31 -10.61 3.29
N TYR A 48 -8.35 -10.47 2.38
CA TYR A 48 -7.92 -11.56 1.51
C TYR A 48 -6.88 -12.49 2.16
N GLY A 49 -6.38 -12.12 3.35
CA GLY A 49 -5.51 -12.96 4.16
C GLY A 49 -4.08 -13.04 3.63
N ILE A 50 -3.58 -12.01 2.94
CA ILE A 50 -2.18 -11.93 2.50
C ILE A 50 -1.26 -12.13 3.72
N SER A 51 -0.39 -13.13 3.68
CA SER A 51 0.42 -13.52 4.83
C SER A 51 1.67 -12.66 5.04
N ARG A 52 2.15 -12.00 3.97
CA ARG A 52 3.35 -11.16 4.02
C ARG A 52 3.22 -9.92 3.15
N VAL A 53 3.71 -8.79 3.65
CA VAL A 53 3.86 -7.54 2.90
C VAL A 53 5.31 -7.08 2.96
N VAL A 54 5.87 -6.73 1.81
CA VAL A 54 7.18 -6.10 1.68
C VAL A 54 6.97 -4.67 1.22
N ILE A 55 7.44 -3.74 2.04
CA ILE A 55 7.25 -2.30 1.87
C ILE A 55 8.58 -1.68 1.43
N GLY A 56 8.55 -0.90 0.36
CA GLY A 56 9.71 -0.14 -0.12
C GLY A 56 10.19 0.84 0.94
N GLU A 57 9.31 1.73 1.39
CA GLU A 57 9.60 2.72 2.43
C GLU A 57 8.37 3.15 3.22
N ASN A 58 8.60 3.76 4.39
CA ASN A 58 7.54 4.26 5.28
C ASN A 58 7.89 5.61 5.94
N LYS A 59 8.86 6.33 5.39
CA LYS A 59 9.33 7.62 5.89
C LYS A 59 8.48 8.76 5.39
N THR A 60 8.04 8.71 4.13
CA THR A 60 7.21 9.78 3.56
C THR A 60 5.75 9.65 3.99
N PHE A 61 5.31 8.41 4.24
CA PHE A 61 4.01 8.07 4.81
C PHE A 61 4.09 6.71 5.50
N MET A 62 3.50 6.61 6.69
CA MET A 62 3.36 5.37 7.43
C MET A 62 1.88 5.14 7.73
N GLY A 63 1.33 4.08 7.17
CA GLY A 63 -0.04 3.66 7.39
C GLY A 63 -0.15 2.60 8.50
N GLU A 64 -1.00 1.61 8.30
CA GLU A 64 -1.46 0.70 9.35
C GLU A 64 -0.52 -0.51 9.61
N GLU A 65 0.81 -0.30 9.56
CA GLU A 65 1.76 -1.42 9.68
C GLU A 65 1.62 -2.21 10.99
N ASP A 66 1.42 -1.52 12.12
CA ASP A 66 1.28 -2.17 13.43
C ASP A 66 -0.04 -2.93 13.53
N TRP A 67 -1.10 -2.40 12.93
CA TRP A 67 -2.37 -3.12 12.85
C TRP A 67 -2.22 -4.38 11.99
N LEU A 68 -1.55 -4.31 10.85
CA LEU A 68 -1.25 -5.49 10.02
C LEU A 68 -0.46 -6.55 10.80
N ARG A 69 0.59 -6.15 11.54
CA ARG A 69 1.33 -7.05 12.44
C ARG A 69 0.41 -7.68 13.48
N SER A 70 -0.50 -6.90 14.07
CA SER A 70 -1.49 -7.40 15.05
C SER A 70 -2.47 -8.43 14.46
N LYS A 71 -2.65 -8.45 13.13
CA LYS A 71 -3.46 -9.45 12.40
C LYS A 71 -2.64 -10.65 11.92
N GLY A 72 -1.37 -10.74 12.30
CA GLY A 72 -0.48 -11.84 11.94
C GLY A 72 0.19 -11.72 10.57
N VAL A 73 0.11 -10.54 9.93
CA VAL A 73 0.78 -10.28 8.66
C VAL A 73 2.27 -10.02 8.93
N SER A 74 3.15 -10.74 8.24
CA SER A 74 4.59 -10.49 8.30
C SER A 74 4.95 -9.24 7.49
N ILE A 75 5.52 -8.23 8.13
CA ILE A 75 5.93 -6.96 7.49
C ILE A 75 7.45 -6.88 7.40
N THR A 76 7.97 -6.57 6.21
CA THR A 76 9.38 -6.21 5.98
C THR A 76 9.43 -4.82 5.34
N VAL A 77 10.15 -3.87 5.96
CA VAL A 77 10.37 -2.54 5.39
C VAL A 77 11.82 -2.44 4.90
N LEU A 78 12.02 -2.19 3.61
CA LEU A 78 13.33 -2.21 2.98
C LEU A 78 14.11 -0.89 3.15
N GLN A 79 13.40 0.22 3.35
CA GLN A 79 13.98 1.57 3.30
C GLN A 79 14.72 1.82 1.98
N ASP A 80 14.08 1.39 0.88
CA ASP A 80 14.61 1.51 -0.47
C ASP A 80 14.76 2.99 -0.84
N GLN A 81 15.99 3.39 -1.20
CA GLN A 81 16.31 4.79 -1.46
C GLN A 81 15.62 5.34 -2.71
N ASN A 82 15.33 4.48 -3.71
CA ASN A 82 14.62 4.91 -4.90
C ASN A 82 13.15 5.18 -4.59
N CYS A 83 12.51 4.35 -3.75
CA CYS A 83 11.14 4.56 -3.28
C CYS A 83 11.04 5.87 -2.48
N ILE A 84 11.97 6.09 -1.54
CA ILE A 84 11.99 7.32 -0.73
C ILE A 84 12.16 8.55 -1.61
N ALA A 85 13.12 8.53 -2.54
CA ALA A 85 13.36 9.65 -3.44
C ALA A 85 12.15 9.94 -4.34
N MET A 86 11.56 8.89 -4.93
CA MET A 86 10.38 8.99 -5.77
C MET A 86 9.19 9.63 -5.04
N MET A 87 8.86 9.15 -3.84
CA MET A 87 7.75 9.68 -3.07
C MET A 87 8.04 11.09 -2.55
N THR A 88 9.27 11.36 -2.10
CA THR A 88 9.67 12.71 -1.67
C THR A 88 9.51 13.72 -2.79
N ASP A 89 9.97 13.38 -4.00
CA ASP A 89 9.85 14.26 -5.17
C ASP A 89 8.40 14.43 -5.60
N PHE A 90 7.60 13.38 -5.59
CA PHE A 90 6.17 13.45 -5.92
C PHE A 90 5.41 14.36 -4.95
N ILE A 91 5.53 14.11 -3.64
CA ILE A 91 4.83 14.88 -2.60
C ILE A 91 5.23 16.36 -2.66
N LYS A 92 6.52 16.64 -2.87
CA LYS A 92 7.02 18.02 -3.02
C LYS A 92 6.43 18.72 -4.23
N ASN A 93 6.35 18.03 -5.37
CA ASN A 93 5.95 18.63 -6.64
C ASN A 93 4.42 18.65 -6.84
N GLN A 94 3.67 17.79 -6.15
CA GLN A 94 2.22 17.62 -6.29
C GLN A 94 1.52 17.45 -4.91
N PRO A 95 1.66 18.42 -3.98
CA PRO A 95 1.21 18.25 -2.59
C PRO A 95 -0.31 18.12 -2.45
N THR A 96 -1.10 18.87 -3.21
CA THR A 96 -2.57 18.77 -3.22
C THR A 96 -3.03 17.40 -3.71
N LEU A 97 -2.42 16.90 -4.79
CA LEU A 97 -2.76 15.57 -5.31
C LEU A 97 -2.39 14.46 -4.30
N TRP A 98 -1.26 14.59 -3.62
CA TRP A 98 -0.89 13.67 -2.55
C TRP A 98 -1.92 13.67 -1.41
N LYS A 99 -2.31 14.85 -0.93
CA LYS A 99 -3.32 15.00 0.13
C LYS A 99 -4.67 14.42 -0.28
N GLU A 100 -5.10 14.67 -1.51
CA GLU A 100 -6.30 14.07 -2.09
C GLU A 100 -6.23 12.53 -2.04
N ASP A 101 -5.10 11.94 -2.41
CA ASP A 101 -4.91 10.49 -2.46
C ASP A 101 -5.03 9.81 -1.08
N ILE A 102 -4.70 10.54 -0.01
CA ILE A 102 -4.82 10.05 1.37
C ILE A 102 -6.02 10.63 2.13
N GLY A 103 -6.90 11.38 1.46
CA GLY A 103 -8.12 11.95 2.05
C GLY A 103 -7.88 13.09 3.04
N GLU A 104 -6.75 13.79 2.93
CA GLU A 104 -6.43 14.98 3.72
C GLU A 104 -6.83 16.28 3.02
N GLN A 105 -6.96 17.36 3.80
CA GLN A 105 -7.26 18.70 3.29
C GLN A 105 -6.00 19.43 2.80
N ASP A 106 -6.19 20.36 1.86
CA ASP A 106 -5.17 21.27 1.31
C ASP A 106 -4.41 22.12 2.35
#